data_AF-A0A1J5QVZ2-F1
#
_entry.id   AF-A0A1J5QVZ2-F1
#
_cell.length_a   1.000
_cell.length_b   1.000
_cell.length_c   1.000
_cell.angle_alpha   90.00
_cell.angle_beta   90.00
_cell.angle_gamma   90.00
#
_symmetry.space_group_name_H-M   'P 1'
#
loop_
_entity.id
_entity.type
_entity.pdbx_description
1 polymer ?
#
loop_
_entity_poly.entity_id
_entity_poly.type
_entity_poly.pdbx_seq_one_letter_code
_entity_poly.pdbx_strand_id
1 'polypeptide(L)'
;MANAFGDLSAWQAMLDRHAELFSEMSAGSRVGFIARSASGVSPGKHLAGLMAANGSGDMMAWERGEAGMRTAIEGYAGFQDARVDLLFVAEDEALTSMREALSGEALSMIKRLIRKGGIMFYVMKNKYQLQDAGYEEFLESLGLAFLGACR
;
A
#
# COMPACT_ATOMS: atom_id res chain seq x y z
N MET A 1 -11.70 17.58 -9.20
CA MET A 1 -12.05 16.16 -9.06
C MET A 1 -11.62 15.73 -7.66
N ALA A 2 -12.48 15.05 -6.91
CA ALA A 2 -12.02 14.38 -5.71
C ALA A 2 -11.17 13.17 -6.14
N ASN A 3 -9.95 13.04 -5.63
CA ASN A 3 -9.12 11.86 -5.86
C ASN A 3 -9.79 10.63 -5.19
N ALA A 4 -9.39 9.42 -5.59
CA ALA A 4 -10.01 8.18 -5.09
C ALA A 4 -9.87 8.01 -3.56
N PHE A 5 -8.86 8.66 -2.96
CA PHE A 5 -8.48 8.53 -1.56
C PHE A 5 -9.24 9.47 -0.63
N GLY A 6 -9.88 10.53 -1.12
CA GLY A 6 -10.63 11.47 -0.31
C GLY A 6 -9.73 12.41 0.52
N ASP A 7 -10.06 12.60 1.80
CA ASP A 7 -9.35 13.55 2.67
C ASP A 7 -8.03 12.98 3.17
N LEU A 8 -6.92 13.57 2.72
CA LEU A 8 -5.57 13.16 3.09
C LEU A 8 -5.28 13.36 4.58
N SER A 9 -5.92 14.33 5.24
CA SER A 9 -5.71 14.55 6.68
C SER A 9 -6.27 13.41 7.53
N ALA A 10 -7.37 12.77 7.10
CA ALA A 10 -7.92 11.59 7.76
C ALA A 10 -6.98 10.37 7.63
N TRP A 11 -6.31 10.23 6.49
CA TRP A 11 -5.26 9.22 6.31
C TRP A 11 -4.04 9.49 7.19
N GLN A 12 -3.58 10.74 7.27
CA GLN A 12 -2.47 11.12 8.15
C GLN A 12 -2.81 10.82 9.61
N ALA A 13 -3.99 11.23 10.08
CA ALA A 13 -4.43 10.96 11.44
C ALA A 13 -4.52 9.45 11.74
N MET A 14 -4.85 8.62 10.74
CA MET A 14 -4.82 7.16 10.87
C MET A 14 -3.39 6.64 11.04
N LEU A 15 -2.44 7.10 10.23
CA LEU A 15 -1.04 6.74 10.34
C LEU A 15 -0.45 7.14 11.70
N ASP A 16 -0.77 8.34 12.19
CA ASP A 16 -0.30 8.86 13.47
C ASP A 16 -0.77 7.99 14.65
N ARG A 17 -2.02 7.52 14.63
CA ARG A 17 -2.55 6.61 15.66
C ARG A 17 -1.88 5.24 15.68
N HIS A 18 -1.26 4.85 14.57
CA HIS A 18 -0.61 3.57 14.39
C HIS A 18 0.92 3.69 14.25
N ALA A 19 1.50 4.81 14.70
CA ALA A 19 2.93 5.12 14.51
C ALA A 19 3.87 4.00 14.96
N GLU A 20 3.55 3.29 16.04
CA GLU A 20 4.34 2.17 16.57
C GLU A 20 4.56 1.06 15.53
N LEU A 21 3.59 0.77 14.66
CA LEU A 21 3.70 -0.27 13.62
C LEU A 21 4.76 0.04 12.55
N PHE A 22 5.19 1.29 12.49
CA PHE A 22 6.17 1.79 11.52
C PHE A 22 7.48 2.23 12.20
N SER A 23 7.60 2.01 13.52
CA SER A 23 8.72 2.48 14.34
C SER A 23 10.06 1.91 13.85
N GLU A 24 10.08 0.62 13.53
CA GLU A 24 11.24 -0.13 13.03
C GLU A 24 11.55 0.15 11.54
N MET A 25 10.63 0.77 10.79
CA MET A 25 10.88 1.07 9.39
C MET A 25 11.96 2.14 9.23
N SER A 26 12.89 1.89 8.30
CA SER A 26 13.92 2.87 7.93
C SER A 26 13.32 4.12 7.30
N ALA A 27 13.96 5.28 7.53
CA ALA A 27 13.60 6.51 6.84
C ALA A 27 13.73 6.34 5.31
N GLY A 28 12.74 6.83 4.57
CA GLY A 28 12.64 6.66 3.12
C GLY A 28 11.94 5.37 2.67
N SER A 29 11.58 4.48 3.59
CA SER A 29 10.70 3.33 3.29
C SER A 29 9.34 3.81 2.81
N ARG A 30 8.84 3.26 1.68
CA ARG A 30 7.64 3.76 0.99
C ARG A 30 6.65 2.65 0.66
N VAL A 31 5.37 2.93 0.91
CA VAL A 31 4.23 2.07 0.57
C VAL A 31 3.27 2.85 -0.32
N GLY A 32 2.86 2.29 -1.45
CA GLY A 32 1.91 2.90 -2.38
C GLY A 32 0.56 2.22 -2.34
N PHE A 33 -0.50 2.99 -2.52
CA PHE A 33 -1.86 2.51 -2.77
C PHE A 33 -2.36 3.12 -4.06
N ILE A 34 -2.94 2.31 -4.95
CA ILE A 34 -3.63 2.74 -6.17
C ILE A 34 -4.98 2.05 -6.30
N ALA A 35 -5.89 2.70 -7.01
CA ALA A 35 -7.13 2.08 -7.47
C ALA A 35 -6.83 1.03 -8.55
N ARG A 36 -7.60 -0.06 -8.57
CA ARG A 36 -7.51 -1.11 -9.59
C ARG A 36 -7.70 -0.52 -10.99
N SER A 37 -8.65 0.40 -11.12
CA SER A 37 -8.93 1.16 -12.34
C SER A 37 -7.71 1.96 -12.86
N ALA A 38 -6.85 2.47 -11.97
CA ALA A 38 -5.62 3.20 -12.32
C ALA A 38 -4.42 2.29 -12.60
N SER A 39 -4.45 1.02 -12.16
CA SER A 39 -3.30 0.11 -12.21
C SER A 39 -2.88 -0.34 -13.61
N GLY A 40 -3.78 -0.24 -14.60
CA GLY A 40 -3.56 -0.78 -15.95
C GLY A 40 -3.52 -2.32 -16.03
N VAL A 41 -3.77 -3.00 -14.91
CA VAL A 41 -3.69 -4.47 -14.83
C VAL A 41 -5.00 -5.11 -15.30
N SER A 42 -4.92 -5.91 -16.35
CA SER A 42 -6.05 -6.74 -16.80
C SER A 42 -6.18 -8.01 -15.95
N PRO A 43 -7.41 -8.51 -15.69
CA PRO A 43 -7.62 -9.82 -15.07
C PRO A 43 -6.86 -10.93 -15.82
N GLY A 44 -6.24 -11.85 -15.07
CA GLY A 44 -5.56 -13.03 -15.64
C GLY A 44 -4.15 -12.81 -16.20
N LYS A 45 -3.59 -11.60 -16.18
CA LYS A 45 -2.20 -11.37 -16.60
C LYS A 45 -1.19 -11.74 -15.49
N HIS A 46 -0.20 -12.57 -15.84
CA HIS A 46 0.96 -12.90 -15.00
C HIS A 46 1.88 -11.69 -14.77
N LEU A 47 2.90 -11.83 -13.92
CA LEU A 47 3.88 -10.80 -13.55
C LEU A 47 4.48 -10.03 -14.75
N ALA A 48 4.72 -10.70 -15.87
CA ALA A 48 5.21 -10.05 -17.09
C ALA A 48 4.19 -9.04 -17.68
N GLY A 49 2.89 -9.30 -17.56
CA GLY A 49 1.83 -8.38 -17.98
C GLY A 49 1.60 -7.22 -17.03
N LEU A 50 2.11 -7.29 -15.78
CA LEU A 50 2.10 -6.18 -14.82
C LEU A 50 3.18 -5.14 -15.15
N MET A 51 4.37 -5.59 -15.52
CA MET A 51 5.46 -4.68 -15.90
C MET A 51 5.19 -3.94 -17.21
N ALA A 52 4.36 -4.52 -18.09
CA ALA A 52 3.89 -3.87 -19.32
C ALA A 52 2.54 -3.14 -19.14
N ALA A 53 2.00 -3.05 -17.92
CA ALA A 53 0.77 -2.33 -17.67
C ALA A 53 1.01 -0.82 -17.71
N ASN A 54 0.42 -0.14 -18.69
CA ASN A 54 0.42 1.32 -18.78
C ASN A 54 -0.64 1.92 -17.85
N GLY A 55 -0.51 1.65 -16.55
CA GLY A 55 -1.36 2.26 -15.53
C GLY A 55 -1.03 3.74 -15.37
N SER A 56 -2.07 4.54 -15.12
CA SER A 56 -1.92 5.97 -14.86
C SER A 56 -3.03 6.45 -13.93
N GLY A 57 -2.71 7.34 -12.99
CA GLY A 57 -3.71 7.94 -12.10
C GLY A 57 -3.07 8.49 -10.83
N ASP A 58 -3.86 8.58 -9.77
CA ASP A 58 -3.36 8.98 -8.46
C ASP A 58 -2.86 7.76 -7.67
N MET A 59 -1.75 7.93 -6.96
CA MET A 59 -1.25 7.02 -5.94
C MET A 59 -1.18 7.75 -4.61
N MET A 60 -1.70 7.11 -3.56
CA MET A 60 -1.40 7.54 -2.20
C MET A 60 -0.10 6.87 -1.76
N ALA A 61 0.92 7.68 -1.47
CA ALA A 61 2.19 7.23 -0.94
C ALA A 61 2.23 7.44 0.57
N TRP A 62 2.57 6.39 1.31
CA TRP A 62 2.98 6.49 2.70
C TRP A 62 4.50 6.37 2.76
N GLU A 63 5.15 7.36 3.33
CA GLU A 63 6.60 7.41 3.47
C GLU A 63 7.00 7.53 4.93
N ARG A 64 7.94 6.70 5.36
CA ARG A 64 8.59 6.86 6.65
C ARG A 64 9.55 8.05 6.60
N GLY A 65 9.17 9.17 7.21
CA GLY A 65 10.07 10.27 7.51
C GLY A 65 10.84 10.03 8.81
N GLU A 66 11.57 11.02 9.33
CA GLU A 66 12.27 10.89 10.62
C GLU A 66 11.28 10.87 11.81
N ALA A 67 10.28 11.74 11.80
CA ALA A 67 9.32 11.91 12.90
C ALA A 67 8.11 10.96 12.90
N GLY A 68 7.92 10.19 11.82
CA GLY A 68 6.80 9.26 11.67
C GLY A 68 6.47 9.01 10.21
N MET A 69 5.33 8.35 9.98
CA MET A 69 4.79 8.16 8.63
C MET A 69 4.13 9.43 8.12
N ARG A 70 4.31 9.72 6.84
CA ARG A 70 3.66 10.82 6.13
C ARG A 70 2.90 10.29 4.94
N THR A 71 1.71 10.83 4.67
CA THR A 71 0.94 10.49 3.47
C THR A 71 0.92 11.64 2.47
N ALA A 72 1.00 11.30 1.18
CA ALA A 72 0.90 12.23 0.07
C ALA A 72 0.12 11.60 -1.09
N ILE A 73 -0.46 12.44 -1.95
CA ILE A 73 -0.99 12.01 -3.25
C ILE A 73 0.03 12.38 -4.31
N GLU A 74 0.45 11.40 -5.09
CA GLU A 74 1.43 11.53 -6.16
C GLU A 74 0.88 10.95 -7.47
N GLY A 75 1.48 11.31 -8.59
CA GLY A 75 1.14 10.73 -9.89
C GLY A 75 1.67 9.30 -10.01
N TYR A 76 0.81 8.37 -10.39
CA TYR A 76 1.16 7.02 -10.81
C TYR A 76 1.30 6.97 -12.33
N ALA A 77 2.40 6.40 -12.81
CA ALA A 77 2.69 6.20 -14.23
C ALA A 77 3.17 4.77 -14.54
N GLY A 78 2.63 3.79 -13.79
CA GLY A 78 2.98 2.39 -13.93
C GLY A 78 3.94 1.89 -12.85
N PHE A 79 4.13 0.57 -12.82
CA PHE A 79 4.87 -0.12 -11.76
C PHE A 79 6.33 0.31 -11.64
N GLN A 80 6.99 0.58 -12.77
CA GLN A 80 8.41 0.93 -12.80
C GLN A 80 8.68 2.32 -12.21
N ASP A 81 7.73 3.24 -12.37
CA ASP A 81 7.85 4.62 -11.92
C ASP A 81 7.21 4.88 -10.55
N ALA A 82 6.59 3.87 -9.94
CA ALA A 82 5.87 4.00 -8.68
C ALA A 82 6.78 4.40 -7.50
N ARG A 83 8.09 4.06 -7.54
CA ARG A 83 9.08 4.43 -6.50
C ARG A 83 8.61 4.09 -5.06
N VAL A 84 8.02 2.92 -4.90
CA VAL A 84 7.60 2.36 -3.61
C VAL A 84 8.19 0.97 -3.43
N ASP A 85 8.30 0.54 -2.17
CA ASP A 85 8.83 -0.78 -1.82
C ASP A 85 7.73 -1.85 -1.85
N LEU A 86 6.51 -1.42 -1.55
CA LEU A 86 5.28 -2.21 -1.62
C LEU A 86 4.21 -1.39 -2.35
N LEU A 87 3.52 -2.00 -3.29
CA LEU A 87 2.40 -1.38 -3.99
C LEU A 87 1.12 -2.20 -3.76
N PHE A 88 0.13 -1.59 -3.12
CA PHE A 88 -1.20 -2.14 -2.93
C PHE A 88 -2.13 -1.64 -4.04
N VAL A 89 -2.79 -2.58 -4.72
CA VAL A 89 -3.80 -2.32 -5.75
C VAL A 89 -5.15 -2.75 -5.17
N ALA A 90 -5.99 -1.76 -4.88
CA ALA A 90 -7.26 -1.95 -4.24
C ALA A 90 -8.41 -1.82 -5.25
N GLU A 91 -9.39 -2.71 -5.19
CA GLU A 91 -10.67 -2.51 -5.89
C GLU A 91 -11.34 -1.21 -5.42
N ASP A 92 -12.17 -0.59 -6.26
CA ASP A 92 -12.75 0.73 -5.96
C ASP A 92 -13.67 0.67 -4.71
N GLU A 93 -14.39 -0.44 -4.52
CA GLU A 93 -15.19 -0.70 -3.33
C GLU A 93 -14.31 -0.94 -2.09
N ALA A 94 -13.13 -1.52 -2.27
CA ALA A 94 -12.15 -1.72 -1.20
C ALA A 94 -11.59 -0.37 -0.74
N LEU A 95 -11.26 0.54 -1.67
CA LEU A 95 -10.85 1.92 -1.35
C LEU A 95 -11.93 2.67 -0.57
N THR A 96 -13.18 2.54 -1.01
CA THR A 96 -14.33 3.14 -0.32
C THR A 96 -14.44 2.61 1.12
N SER A 97 -14.35 1.28 1.29
CA SER A 97 -14.41 0.64 2.60
C SER A 97 -13.27 1.07 3.53
N MET A 98 -12.06 1.27 3.00
CA MET A 98 -10.94 1.76 3.81
C MET A 98 -11.17 3.19 4.30
N ARG A 99 -11.70 4.06 3.43
CA ARG A 99 -12.01 5.46 3.76
C ARG A 99 -13.05 5.57 4.87
N GLU A 100 -14.10 4.75 4.80
CA GLU A 100 -15.13 4.70 5.84
C GLU A 100 -14.58 4.21 7.19
N ALA A 101 -13.53 3.39 7.17
CA ALA A 101 -12.89 2.85 8.36
C ALA A 101 -11.78 3.74 8.96
N LEU A 102 -11.47 4.91 8.37
CA LEU A 102 -10.38 5.80 8.80
C LEU A 102 -10.52 6.33 10.22
N SER A 103 -11.69 6.25 10.85
CA SER A 103 -11.89 6.67 12.24
C SER A 103 -11.37 5.67 13.28
N GLY A 104 -10.98 4.45 12.89
CA GLY A 104 -10.38 3.51 13.86
C GLY A 104 -10.04 2.11 13.34
N GLU A 105 -10.79 1.58 12.38
CA GLU A 105 -10.67 0.17 11.95
C GLU A 105 -9.93 0.02 10.60
N ALA A 106 -9.24 1.06 10.13
CA ALA A 106 -8.66 1.08 8.79
C ALA A 106 -7.62 -0.03 8.56
N LEU A 107 -6.69 -0.28 9.49
CA LEU A 107 -5.71 -1.36 9.33
C LEU A 107 -6.34 -2.76 9.40
N SER A 108 -7.29 -2.96 10.33
CA SER A 108 -8.13 -4.17 10.40
C SER A 108 -8.87 -4.40 9.08
N MET A 109 -9.41 -3.34 8.50
CA MET A 109 -10.09 -3.33 7.20
C MET A 109 -9.13 -3.71 6.07
N ILE A 110 -7.94 -3.08 5.99
CA ILE A 110 -6.91 -3.39 4.99
C ILE A 110 -6.54 -4.88 5.06
N LYS A 111 -6.21 -5.39 6.25
CA LYS A 111 -5.92 -6.81 6.48
C LYS A 111 -7.04 -7.71 5.97
N ARG A 112 -8.29 -7.38 6.27
CA ARG A 112 -9.47 -8.14 5.82
C ARG A 112 -9.62 -8.11 4.29
N LEU A 113 -9.40 -6.95 3.67
CA LEU A 113 -9.51 -6.78 2.22
C LEU A 113 -8.41 -7.54 1.47
N ILE A 114 -7.19 -7.56 2.00
CA ILE A 114 -6.09 -8.42 1.50
C ILE A 114 -6.52 -9.89 1.51
N ARG A 115 -7.00 -10.40 2.67
CA ARG A 115 -7.44 -11.80 2.80
C ARG A 115 -8.61 -12.18 1.88
N LYS A 116 -9.49 -11.22 1.55
CA LYS A 116 -10.64 -11.42 0.65
C LYS A 116 -10.30 -11.22 -0.83
N GLY A 117 -9.07 -10.82 -1.14
CA GLY A 117 -8.65 -10.52 -2.51
C GLY A 117 -9.12 -9.16 -3.05
N GLY A 118 -9.70 -8.30 -2.22
CA GLY A 118 -10.09 -6.93 -2.61
C GLY A 118 -8.90 -5.97 -2.66
N ILE A 119 -7.75 -6.38 -2.13
CA ILE A 119 -6.46 -5.71 -2.29
C ILE A 119 -5.41 -6.74 -2.69
N MET A 120 -4.79 -6.52 -3.84
CA MET A 120 -3.57 -7.23 -4.25
C MET A 120 -2.36 -6.40 -3.86
N PHE A 121 -1.24 -7.04 -3.52
CA PHE A 121 -0.01 -6.32 -3.23
C PHE A 121 1.14 -6.86 -4.07
N TYR A 122 2.07 -5.98 -4.37
CA TYR A 122 3.26 -6.26 -5.15
C TYR A 122 4.48 -5.80 -4.38
N VAL A 123 5.49 -6.66 -4.36
CA VAL A 123 6.72 -6.48 -3.61
C VAL A 123 7.79 -6.03 -4.59
N MET A 124 8.28 -4.80 -4.42
CA MET A 124 9.22 -4.15 -5.35
C MET A 124 10.68 -4.30 -4.90
N LYS A 125 10.90 -4.54 -3.61
CA LYS A 125 12.19 -4.92 -3.01
C LYS A 125 12.22 -6.40 -2.68
N ASN A 126 13.38 -7.03 -2.72
CA ASN A 126 13.48 -8.42 -2.30
C ASN A 126 13.30 -8.57 -0.77
N LYS A 127 13.12 -9.81 -0.30
CA LYS A 127 12.89 -10.12 1.13
C LYS A 127 13.94 -9.51 2.05
N TYR A 128 15.23 -9.67 1.73
CA TYR A 128 16.32 -9.16 2.57
C TYR A 128 16.30 -7.64 2.65
N GLN A 129 16.02 -6.97 1.54
CA GLN A 129 15.89 -5.51 1.51
C GLN A 129 14.70 -5.01 2.34
N LEU A 130 13.58 -5.73 2.34
CA LEU A 130 12.43 -5.38 3.19
C LEU A 130 12.73 -5.64 4.68
N GLN A 131 13.48 -6.70 4.99
CA GLN A 131 13.90 -7.00 6.35
C GLN A 131 14.85 -5.93 6.90
N ASP A 132 15.88 -5.60 6.13
CA ASP A 132 16.85 -4.55 6.46
C ASP A 132 16.16 -3.17 6.61
N ALA A 133 15.12 -2.94 5.81
CA ALA A 133 14.32 -1.71 5.89
C ALA A 133 13.23 -1.74 6.99
N GLY A 134 13.12 -2.81 7.79
CA GLY A 134 12.25 -2.89 8.97
C GLY A 134 10.76 -3.13 8.68
N TYR A 135 10.41 -3.81 7.59
CA TYR A 135 9.00 -4.04 7.19
C TYR A 135 8.29 -5.17 7.95
N GLU A 136 8.98 -5.89 8.84
CA GLU A 136 8.49 -7.15 9.42
C GLU A 136 7.19 -6.95 10.22
N GLU A 137 7.22 -6.08 11.21
CA GLU A 137 6.04 -5.81 12.05
C GLU A 137 4.85 -5.28 11.24
N PHE A 138 5.10 -4.36 10.29
CA PHE A 138 4.06 -3.85 9.41
C PHE A 138 3.40 -4.96 8.58
N LEU A 139 4.20 -5.82 7.93
CA LEU A 139 3.68 -6.91 7.10
C LEU A 139 2.94 -7.97 7.94
N GLU A 140 3.46 -8.31 9.13
CA GLU A 140 2.80 -9.22 10.05
C GLU A 140 1.46 -8.67 10.54
N SER A 141 1.38 -7.36 10.81
CA SER A 141 0.13 -6.70 11.21
C SER A 141 -0.97 -6.89 10.15
N LEU A 142 -0.59 -6.84 8.86
CA LEU A 142 -1.47 -7.08 7.71
C LEU A 142 -1.76 -8.57 7.45
N GLY A 143 -1.21 -9.48 8.25
CA GLY A 143 -1.35 -10.92 8.07
C GLY A 143 -0.60 -11.45 6.86
N LEU A 144 0.37 -10.69 6.35
CA LEU A 144 1.30 -11.10 5.32
C LEU A 144 2.49 -11.73 6.03
N ALA A 145 2.45 -13.07 6.19
CA ALA A 145 3.60 -13.81 6.74
C ALA A 145 4.85 -13.35 6.00
N PHE A 146 5.89 -12.94 6.74
CA PHE A 146 7.06 -12.22 6.24
C PHE A 146 7.84 -13.04 5.19
N LEU A 147 7.28 -13.04 3.97
CA LEU A 147 7.75 -13.63 2.74
C LEU A 147 8.22 -15.10 2.92
N GLY A 148 7.31 -15.92 3.47
CA GLY A 148 7.39 -17.37 3.73
C GLY A 148 6.75 -17.70 5.10
N ALA A 149 5.83 -18.66 5.26
CA ALA A 149 5.83 -20.00 4.66
C ALA A 149 4.71 -20.23 3.64
N CYS A 150 5.10 -20.60 2.41
CA CYS A 150 4.31 -21.58 1.67
C CYS A 150 4.36 -22.90 2.47
N ARG A 151 3.21 -23.47 2.78
CA ARG A 151 3.06 -24.92 2.88
C ARG A 151 2.24 -25.37 1.68
#